data_AF-E7N711-F1
#
_entry.id   AF-E7N711-F1
#
_cell.length_a   1.000
_cell.length_b   1.000
_cell.length_c   1.000
_cell.angle_alpha   90.00
_cell.angle_beta   90.00
_cell.angle_gamma   90.00
#
_symmetry.space_group_name_H-M   'P 1'
#
loop_
_entity.id
_entity.type
_entity.pdbx_description
1 polymer ?
#
loop_
_entity_poly.entity_id
_entity_poly.type
_entity_poly.pdbx_seq_one_letter_code
_entity_poly.pdbx_strand_id
1 'polypeptide(L)'
;MTYECRRSGQTSSTIHKKLARWVECATVEVMNRHDNQTPPSGRPQGKRIGDVARETGIAAHVLRHWEDEGILKPARDSLGHRRYRPEELSRAAAVRRAQEAGFTLEQIRRFIRASAQERKALLNDHRLALSNQRERLTRAIGLVDGAMRTSPNTSCPYSV
;
A
#
# COMPACT_ATOMS: atom_id res chain seq x y z
N MET A 1 5.83 33.42 -34.87
CA MET A 1 5.02 32.88 -33.76
C MET A 1 5.66 31.59 -33.27
N THR A 2 6.60 31.70 -32.33
CA THR A 2 7.34 30.58 -31.74
C THR A 2 6.76 30.29 -30.37
N TYR A 3 6.16 29.12 -30.19
CA TYR A 3 5.70 28.66 -28.88
C TYR A 3 6.86 27.96 -28.15
N GLU A 4 7.38 28.61 -27.12
CA GLU A 4 8.27 27.99 -26.14
C GLU A 4 7.49 26.96 -25.30
N CYS A 5 7.81 25.69 -25.49
CA CYS A 5 7.32 24.60 -24.65
C CYS A 5 8.11 24.57 -23.33
N ARG A 6 7.57 25.22 -22.30
CA ARG A 6 8.11 25.19 -20.93
C ARG A 6 7.91 23.80 -20.31
N ARG A 7 8.92 22.92 -20.41
CA ARG A 7 9.04 21.69 -19.60
C ARG A 7 9.16 22.06 -18.12
N SER A 8 8.06 22.03 -17.39
CA SER A 8 8.06 21.97 -15.92
C SER A 8 8.41 20.55 -15.46
N GLY A 9 9.70 20.24 -15.46
CA GLY A 9 10.24 19.06 -14.78
C GLY A 9 10.27 19.26 -13.28
N GLN A 10 9.13 19.17 -12.58
CA GLN A 10 9.13 19.21 -11.10
C GLN A 10 7.85 18.70 -10.42
N THR A 11 7.60 17.38 -10.41
CA THR A 11 6.61 16.79 -9.46
C THR A 11 6.97 15.41 -8.90
N SER A 12 7.94 14.68 -9.48
CA SER A 12 8.20 13.29 -9.06
C SER A 12 9.08 13.14 -7.80
N SER A 13 9.89 14.14 -7.45
CA SER A 13 10.93 14.02 -6.39
C SER A 13 10.39 14.05 -4.94
N THR A 14 9.30 14.79 -4.68
CA THR A 14 8.81 15.02 -3.30
C THR A 14 7.95 13.85 -2.79
N ILE A 15 7.22 13.17 -3.68
CA ILE A 15 6.37 12.04 -3.34
C ILE A 15 7.23 10.80 -3.01
N HIS A 16 8.28 10.54 -3.80
CA HIS A 16 9.22 9.44 -3.57
C HIS A 16 10.04 9.62 -2.27
N LYS A 17 10.43 10.85 -1.91
CA LYS A 17 11.15 11.14 -0.65
C LYS A 17 10.29 11.02 0.60
N LYS A 18 9.00 11.37 0.53
CA LYS A 18 8.04 11.16 1.64
C LYS A 18 7.69 9.68 1.83
N LEU A 19 7.61 8.91 0.74
CA LEU A 19 7.39 7.46 0.78
C LEU A 19 8.60 6.70 1.36
N ALA A 20 9.82 7.08 0.99
CA ALA A 20 11.05 6.43 1.48
C ALA A 20 11.23 6.53 3.01
N ARG A 21 11.02 7.73 3.58
CA ARG A 21 11.10 7.97 5.03
C ARG A 21 9.95 7.32 5.82
N TRP A 22 8.89 6.90 5.12
CA TRP A 22 7.70 6.28 5.71
C TRP A 22 7.78 4.74 5.74
N VAL A 23 8.37 4.10 4.72
CA VAL A 23 8.60 2.63 4.71
C VAL A 23 9.64 2.20 5.74
N GLU A 24 10.64 3.05 6.04
CA GLU A 24 11.67 2.76 7.06
C GLU A 24 11.19 2.98 8.51
N CYS A 25 10.28 3.92 8.77
CA CYS A 25 9.78 4.20 10.13
C CYS A 25 8.43 3.56 10.47
N ALA A 26 7.48 3.42 9.54
CA ALA A 26 6.08 3.19 9.91
C ALA A 26 5.60 1.74 9.78
N THR A 27 6.18 0.91 8.92
CA THR A 27 5.61 -0.42 8.64
C THR A 27 6.07 -1.49 9.62
N VAL A 28 7.31 -1.41 10.12
CA VAL A 28 7.85 -2.40 11.04
C VAL A 28 7.43 -2.14 12.49
N GLU A 29 7.49 -0.89 12.95
CA GLU A 29 7.23 -0.54 14.36
C GLU A 29 5.74 -0.57 14.74
N VAL A 30 4.84 -0.23 13.79
CA VAL A 30 3.38 -0.25 14.00
C VAL A 30 2.83 -1.68 13.85
N MET A 31 3.44 -2.52 12.99
CA MET A 31 3.01 -3.91 12.82
C MET A 31 3.60 -4.87 13.87
N ASN A 32 4.81 -4.64 14.39
CA ASN A 32 5.46 -5.48 15.42
C ASN A 32 5.28 -5.03 16.88
N ARG A 33 4.43 -4.03 17.17
CA ARG A 33 4.11 -3.69 18.56
C ARG A 33 3.17 -4.75 19.14
N HIS A 34 3.70 -5.94 19.40
CA HIS A 34 2.90 -7.07 19.83
C HIS A 34 2.89 -7.32 21.35
N ASP A 35 3.81 -6.83 22.19
CA ASP A 35 3.91 -7.45 23.55
C ASP A 35 4.16 -6.58 24.80
N ASN A 36 4.17 -5.24 24.81
CA ASN A 36 4.43 -4.58 26.11
C ASN A 36 3.85 -3.18 26.35
N GLN A 37 2.53 -3.03 26.39
CA GLN A 37 1.91 -1.86 27.05
C GLN A 37 0.70 -2.27 27.91
N THR A 38 0.89 -2.06 29.23
CA THR A 38 -0.06 -2.16 30.33
C THR A 38 -1.47 -1.67 29.95
N PRO A 39 -2.54 -2.38 30.34
CA PRO A 39 -3.90 -1.92 30.09
C PRO A 39 -4.10 -0.56 30.78
N PRO A 40 -4.56 0.49 30.08
CA PRO A 40 -5.01 1.70 30.76
C PRO A 40 -6.15 1.31 31.69
N SER A 41 -5.94 1.51 32.98
CA SER A 41 -6.97 1.39 34.01
C SER A 41 -8.14 2.30 33.66
N GLY A 42 -9.27 1.71 33.24
CA GLY A 42 -10.55 2.40 33.09
C GLY A 42 -11.16 2.36 31.69
N ARG A 43 -12.23 1.56 31.57
CA ARG A 43 -13.15 1.34 30.43
C ARG A 43 -12.55 0.68 29.18
N PRO A 44 -13.32 -0.16 28.46
CA PRO A 44 -12.91 -0.68 27.16
C PRO A 44 -12.85 0.47 26.15
N GLN A 45 -11.65 1.02 25.95
CA GLN A 45 -11.41 2.09 24.99
C GLN A 45 -11.27 1.47 23.61
N GLY A 46 -12.30 1.62 22.78
CA GLY A 46 -12.25 1.19 21.39
C GLY A 46 -13.49 1.59 20.60
N LYS A 47 -13.29 1.89 19.32
CA LYS A 47 -14.34 2.34 18.40
C LYS A 47 -15.10 1.14 17.84
N ARG A 48 -16.39 1.34 17.51
CA ARG A 48 -17.18 0.33 16.79
C ARG A 48 -16.71 0.26 15.34
N ILE A 49 -16.96 -0.86 14.67
CA ILE A 49 -16.56 -1.05 13.27
C ILE A 49 -17.07 0.06 12.33
N GLY A 50 -18.28 0.58 12.57
CA GLY A 50 -18.85 1.67 11.77
C GLY A 50 -18.12 2.98 11.96
N ASP A 51 -17.70 3.30 13.19
CA ASP A 51 -16.91 4.50 13.48
C ASP A 51 -15.52 4.40 12.85
N VAL A 52 -14.89 3.23 12.96
CA VAL A 52 -13.60 2.95 12.32
C VAL A 52 -13.71 3.07 10.80
N ALA A 53 -14.76 2.51 10.21
CA ALA A 53 -14.96 2.58 8.76
C ALA A 53 -15.08 4.02 8.27
N ARG A 54 -15.80 4.86 9.00
CA ARG A 54 -15.95 6.29 8.70
C ARG A 54 -14.64 7.08 8.84
N GLU A 55 -13.86 6.79 9.87
CA GLU A 55 -12.62 7.52 10.16
C GLU A 55 -11.44 7.08 9.28
N THR A 56 -11.31 5.78 9.03
CA THR A 56 -10.23 5.22 8.20
C THR A 56 -10.56 5.25 6.71
N GLY A 57 -11.83 5.48 6.36
CA GLY A 57 -12.35 5.39 5.00
C GLY A 57 -12.25 3.97 4.42
N ILE A 58 -12.17 2.95 5.27
CA ILE A 58 -12.12 1.53 4.89
C ILE A 58 -13.51 0.95 5.13
N ALA A 59 -14.08 0.29 4.12
CA ALA A 59 -15.41 -0.28 4.27
C ALA A 59 -15.45 -1.34 5.38
N ALA A 60 -16.56 -1.41 6.13
CA ALA A 60 -16.70 -2.32 7.26
C ALA A 60 -16.53 -3.81 6.86
N HIS A 61 -16.91 -4.20 5.64
CA HIS A 61 -16.69 -5.57 5.16
C HIS A 61 -15.19 -5.88 4.96
N VAL A 62 -14.38 -4.90 4.56
CA VAL A 62 -12.91 -5.05 4.43
C VAL A 62 -12.28 -5.19 5.82
N LEU A 63 -12.73 -4.40 6.80
CA LEU A 63 -12.28 -4.54 8.19
C LEU A 63 -12.59 -5.92 8.77
N ARG A 64 -13.76 -6.50 8.44
CA ARG A 64 -14.11 -7.88 8.81
C ARG A 64 -13.22 -8.89 8.11
N HIS A 65 -13.01 -8.73 6.81
CA HIS A 65 -12.10 -9.59 6.07
C HIS A 65 -10.68 -9.55 6.66
N TRP A 66 -10.18 -8.38 7.05
CA TRP A 66 -8.87 -8.27 7.71
C TRP A 66 -8.82 -8.87 9.12
N GLU A 67 -9.95 -8.91 9.84
CA GLU A 67 -10.10 -9.65 11.09
C GLU A 67 -10.03 -11.17 10.85
N ASP A 68 -10.75 -11.67 9.84
CA ASP A 68 -10.74 -13.08 9.45
C ASP A 68 -9.34 -13.53 8.99
N GLU A 69 -8.64 -12.65 8.26
CA GLU A 69 -7.24 -12.83 7.86
C GLU A 69 -6.26 -12.63 9.04
N GLY A 70 -6.74 -12.28 10.24
CA GLY A 70 -5.92 -12.16 11.45
C GLY A 70 -4.91 -11.00 11.41
N ILE A 71 -5.13 -10.03 10.53
CA ILE A 71 -4.36 -8.79 10.43
C ILE A 71 -4.78 -7.86 11.57
N LEU A 72 -6.10 -7.72 11.76
CA LEU A 72 -6.68 -6.97 12.87
C LEU A 72 -7.14 -7.94 13.96
N LYS A 73 -6.93 -7.56 15.23
CA LYS A 73 -7.37 -8.34 16.41
C LYS A 73 -8.11 -7.42 17.38
N PRO A 74 -9.37 -7.02 17.07
CA PRO A 74 -10.13 -6.15 17.95
C PRO A 74 -10.39 -6.83 19.30
N ALA A 75 -10.36 -6.03 20.37
CA ALA A 75 -10.79 -6.49 21.69
C ALA A 75 -12.31 -6.71 21.70
N ARG A 76 -12.79 -7.60 22.57
CA ARG A 76 -14.23 -7.73 22.84
C ARG A 76 -14.54 -7.05 24.16
N ASP A 77 -15.62 -6.28 24.17
CA ASP A 77 -16.20 -5.69 25.38
C ASP A 77 -16.80 -6.79 26.27
N SER A 78 -17.05 -6.47 27.54
CA SER A 78 -17.82 -7.28 28.50
C SER A 78 -19.17 -7.77 27.96
N LEU A 79 -19.77 -6.99 27.05
CA LEU A 79 -21.02 -7.31 26.35
C LEU A 79 -20.82 -8.10 25.03
N GLY A 80 -19.61 -8.57 24.74
CA GLY A 80 -19.29 -9.33 23.53
C GLY A 80 -19.12 -8.52 22.24
N HIS A 81 -19.26 -7.19 22.29
CA HIS A 81 -19.11 -6.32 21.12
C HIS A 81 -17.65 -6.10 20.71
N ARG A 82 -17.38 -6.05 19.39
CA ARG A 82 -16.04 -5.72 18.84
C ARG A 82 -15.67 -4.26 19.11
N ARG A 83 -14.47 -4.05 19.65
CA ARG A 83 -13.88 -2.74 19.96
C ARG A 83 -12.50 -2.65 19.34
N TYR A 84 -12.35 -1.77 18.36
CA TYR A 84 -11.08 -1.49 17.71
C TYR A 84 -10.34 -0.41 18.49
N ARG A 85 -9.16 -0.75 19.00
CA ARG A 85 -8.32 0.17 19.75
C ARG A 85 -7.52 1.06 18.79
N PRO A 86 -6.98 2.22 19.23
CA PRO A 86 -6.18 3.10 18.38
C PRO A 86 -5.01 2.39 17.64
N GLU A 87 -4.46 1.34 18.24
CA GLU A 87 -3.42 0.50 17.64
C GLU A 87 -3.93 -0.25 16.41
N GLU A 88 -5.14 -0.78 16.46
CA GLU A 88 -5.80 -1.46 15.34
C GLU A 88 -6.09 -0.48 14.19
N LEU A 89 -6.43 0.77 14.51
CA LEU A 89 -6.61 1.82 13.49
C LEU A 89 -5.28 2.14 12.81
N SER A 90 -4.20 2.26 13.59
CA SER A 90 -2.85 2.50 13.08
C SER A 90 -2.38 1.36 12.19
N ARG A 91 -2.69 0.12 12.57
CA ARG A 91 -2.42 -1.08 11.79
C ARG A 91 -3.24 -1.11 10.49
N ALA A 92 -4.53 -0.81 10.54
CA ALA A 92 -5.38 -0.73 9.35
C ALA A 92 -4.87 0.32 8.35
N ALA A 93 -4.44 1.48 8.83
CA ALA A 93 -3.82 2.51 8.00
C ALA A 93 -2.50 2.03 7.37
N ALA A 94 -1.67 1.28 8.10
CA ALA A 94 -0.43 0.72 7.57
C ALA A 94 -0.69 -0.32 6.47
N VAL A 95 -1.66 -1.21 6.66
CA VAL A 95 -2.07 -2.22 5.67
C VAL A 95 -2.57 -1.55 4.40
N ARG A 96 -3.42 -0.52 4.52
CA ARG A 96 -3.93 0.24 3.37
C ARG A 96 -2.79 0.86 2.55
N ARG A 97 -1.81 1.49 3.20
CA ARG A 97 -0.66 2.06 2.49
C ARG A 97 0.25 0.99 1.87
N ALA A 98 0.37 -0.19 2.49
CA ALA A 98 1.08 -1.31 1.87
C ALA A 98 0.37 -1.79 0.59
N GLN A 99 -0.96 -1.85 0.59
CA GLN A 99 -1.74 -2.14 -0.62
C GLN A 99 -1.55 -1.07 -1.70
N GLU A 100 -1.51 0.21 -1.33
CA GLU A 100 -1.18 1.31 -2.26
C GLU A 100 0.24 1.18 -2.85
N ALA A 101 1.17 0.58 -2.11
CA ALA A 101 2.51 0.23 -2.59
C ALA A 101 2.57 -1.08 -3.42
N GLY A 102 1.41 -1.67 -3.73
CA GLY A 102 1.29 -2.87 -4.57
C GLY A 102 1.49 -4.19 -3.83
N PHE A 103 1.55 -4.18 -2.49
CA PHE A 103 1.58 -5.43 -1.73
C PHE A 103 0.20 -6.09 -1.73
N THR A 104 0.19 -7.40 -1.94
CA THR A 104 -0.99 -8.24 -1.72
C THR A 104 -1.24 -8.45 -0.23
N LEU A 105 -2.47 -8.79 0.13
CA LEU A 105 -2.83 -9.08 1.51
C LEU A 105 -2.02 -10.26 2.08
N GLU A 106 -1.76 -11.28 1.25
CA GLU A 106 -0.94 -12.43 1.62
C GLU A 106 0.51 -12.04 1.94
N GLN A 107 1.13 -11.19 1.10
CA GLN A 107 2.47 -10.66 1.37
C GLN A 107 2.49 -9.84 2.66
N ILE A 108 1.44 -9.06 2.95
CA ILE A 108 1.32 -8.31 4.20
C ILE A 108 1.22 -9.26 5.40
N ARG A 109 0.44 -10.35 5.31
CA ARG A 109 0.38 -11.37 6.38
C ARG A 109 1.74 -12.00 6.63
N ARG A 110 2.46 -12.37 5.56
CA ARG A 110 3.81 -12.91 5.66
C ARG A 110 4.76 -11.88 6.30
N PHE A 111 4.64 -10.61 5.92
CA PHE A 111 5.44 -9.52 6.46
C PHE A 111 5.23 -9.33 7.97
N ILE A 112 3.99 -9.43 8.46
CA ILE A 112 3.67 -9.31 9.89
C ILE A 112 4.30 -10.44 10.72
N ARG A 113 4.39 -11.66 10.16
CA ARG A 113 4.93 -12.84 10.86
C ARG A 113 6.43 -13.05 10.68
N ALA A 114 7.03 -12.36 9.70
CA ALA A 114 8.41 -12.54 9.30
C ALA A 114 9.41 -11.86 10.26
N SER A 115 10.58 -12.47 10.39
CA SER A 115 11.75 -11.89 11.05
C SER A 115 12.21 -10.59 10.35
N ALA A 116 13.07 -9.81 11.00
CA ALA A 116 13.65 -8.60 10.39
C ALA A 116 14.37 -8.91 9.06
N GLN A 117 15.07 -10.04 8.99
CA GLN A 117 15.81 -10.44 7.80
C GLN A 117 14.88 -10.85 6.66
N GLU A 118 13.86 -11.68 6.96
CA GLU A 118 12.86 -12.10 5.97
C GLU A 118 12.05 -10.92 5.44
N ARG A 119 11.70 -9.95 6.30
CA ARG A 119 11.02 -8.71 5.87
C ARG A 119 11.85 -7.92 4.87
N LYS A 120 13.16 -7.79 5.12
CA LYS A 120 14.07 -7.12 4.19
C LYS A 120 14.15 -7.85 2.84
N ALA A 121 14.19 -9.18 2.87
CA ALA A 121 14.15 -10.00 1.65
C ALA A 121 12.85 -9.77 0.86
N LEU A 122 11.69 -9.86 1.52
CA LEU A 122 10.38 -9.61 0.89
C LEU A 122 10.27 -8.22 0.25
N LEU A 123 10.79 -7.18 0.91
CA LEU A 123 10.82 -5.82 0.36
C LEU A 123 11.70 -5.73 -0.89
N ASN A 124 12.86 -6.39 -0.88
CA ASN A 124 13.76 -6.41 -2.02
C ASN A 124 13.14 -7.16 -3.21
N ASP A 125 12.54 -8.32 -2.96
CA ASP A 125 11.87 -9.12 -3.99
C ASP A 125 10.71 -8.34 -4.62
N HIS A 126 9.89 -7.68 -3.79
CA HIS A 126 8.80 -6.84 -4.28
C HIS A 126 9.31 -5.63 -5.09
N ARG A 127 10.39 -4.99 -4.64
CA ARG A 127 11.04 -3.90 -5.39
C ARG A 127 11.53 -4.36 -6.76
N LEU A 128 12.13 -5.55 -6.84
CA LEU A 128 12.58 -6.12 -8.11
C LEU A 128 11.39 -6.43 -9.03
N ALA A 129 10.33 -7.03 -8.51
CA ALA A 129 9.11 -7.32 -9.26
C ALA A 129 8.48 -6.03 -9.85
N LEU A 130 8.34 -4.97 -9.04
CA LEU A 130 7.84 -3.68 -9.50
C LEU A 130 8.76 -3.04 -10.55
N SER A 131 10.08 -3.19 -10.42
CA SER A 131 11.05 -2.66 -11.40
C SER A 131 10.91 -3.37 -12.74
N ASN A 132 10.76 -4.69 -12.72
CA ASN A 132 10.52 -5.50 -13.92
C ASN A 132 9.19 -5.13 -14.60
N GLN A 133 8.14 -4.94 -13.80
CA GLN A 133 6.83 -4.51 -14.30
C GLN A 133 6.92 -3.12 -14.96
N ARG A 134 7.62 -2.17 -14.33
CA ARG A 134 7.88 -0.84 -14.91
C ARG A 134 8.54 -0.97 -16.28
N GLU A 135 9.62 -1.73 -16.39
CA GLU A 135 10.33 -1.89 -17.67
C GLU A 135 9.44 -2.52 -18.75
N ARG A 136 8.64 -3.52 -18.40
CA ARG A 136 7.67 -4.13 -19.32
C ARG A 136 6.67 -3.09 -19.84
N LEU A 137 6.11 -2.28 -18.95
CA LEU A 137 5.15 -1.23 -19.31
C LEU A 137 5.81 -0.13 -20.15
N THR A 138 7.03 0.29 -19.80
CA THR A 138 7.80 1.26 -20.60
C THR A 138 8.04 0.76 -22.03
N ARG A 139 8.41 -0.53 -22.19
CA ARG A 139 8.54 -1.14 -23.53
C ARG A 139 7.22 -1.15 -24.29
N ALA A 140 6.12 -1.55 -23.65
CA ALA A 140 4.80 -1.58 -24.28
C ALA A 140 4.34 -0.19 -24.74
N ILE A 141 4.54 0.84 -23.92
CA ILE A 141 4.24 2.24 -24.28
C ILE A 141 5.07 2.66 -25.49
N GLY A 142 6.38 2.34 -25.51
CA GLY A 142 7.24 2.66 -26.65
C GLY A 142 6.79 2.05 -27.98
N LEU A 143 6.22 0.83 -27.95
CA LEU A 143 5.66 0.19 -29.14
C LEU A 143 4.40 0.93 -29.64
N VAL A 144 3.50 1.30 -28.73
CA VAL A 144 2.28 2.07 -29.07
C VAL A 144 2.66 3.44 -29.62
N ASP A 145 3.59 4.14 -28.97
CA ASP A 145 4.09 5.44 -29.42
C ASP A 145 4.74 5.37 -30.81
N GLY A 146 5.43 4.27 -31.12
CA GLY A 146 5.99 4.01 -32.45
C GLY A 146 4.90 3.85 -33.50
N ALA A 147 3.89 3.03 -33.22
CA ALA A 147 2.75 2.79 -34.12
C ALA A 147 1.92 4.07 -34.37
N MET A 148 1.78 4.95 -33.38
CA MET A 148 1.10 6.23 -33.56
C MET A 148 1.88 7.22 -34.44
N ARG A 149 3.22 7.11 -34.51
CA ARG A 149 4.07 7.99 -35.33
C ARG A 149 4.16 7.55 -36.79
N THR A 150 3.94 6.27 -37.08
CA THR A 150 3.85 5.80 -38.47
C THR A 150 2.56 6.33 -39.08
N SER A 151 2.68 7.40 -39.88
CA SER A 151 1.59 7.91 -40.70
C SER A 151 1.12 6.82 -41.67
N PRO A 152 -0.21 6.66 -41.90
CA PRO A 152 -0.74 5.64 -42.80
C PRO A 152 -0.28 5.77 -44.26
N ASN A 153 0.43 6.85 -44.62
CA ASN A 153 0.86 7.12 -45.98
C ASN A 153 2.37 6.88 -46.24
N THR A 154 3.10 6.24 -45.32
CA THR A 154 4.48 5.82 -45.58
C THR A 154 4.59 4.33 -45.38
N SER A 155 4.31 3.58 -46.46
CA SER A 155 4.75 2.20 -46.71
C SER A 155 4.86 1.33 -45.45
N CYS A 156 3.72 0.91 -44.90
CA CYS A 156 3.71 -0.15 -43.91
C CYS A 156 4.24 -1.44 -44.59
N PRO A 157 5.33 -2.05 -44.12
CA PRO A 157 5.90 -3.25 -44.74
C PRO A 157 5.03 -4.52 -44.58
N TYR A 158 3.85 -4.40 -43.95
CA TYR A 158 2.89 -5.49 -43.75
C TYR A 158 1.54 -5.27 -44.47
N SER A 159 1.40 -4.25 -45.33
CA SER A 159 0.27 -4.18 -46.25
C SER A 159 0.58 -5.00 -47.50
N VAL A 160 -0.01 -6.19 -47.59
CA VAL A 160 -0.25 -6.90 -48.86
C VAL A 160 -1.38 -6.24 -49.63
#